data_AF-A0A3S4GQR2-F1
#
_entry.id   AF-A0A3S4GQR2-F1
#
_cell.length_a   1.000
_cell.length_b   1.000
_cell.length_c   1.000
_cell.angle_alpha   90.00
_cell.angle_beta   90.00
_cell.angle_gamma   90.00
#
_symmetry.space_group_name_H-M   'P 1'
#
loop_
_entity.id
_entity.type
_entity.pdbx_description
1 polymer ?
#
loop_
_entity_poly.entity_id
_entity_poly.type
_entity_poly.pdbx_seq_one_letter_code
_entity_poly.pdbx_strand_id
1 'polypeptide(L)'
;MRSYNPTTSGHKGQIKRALQTLVAASKPVVYVGGGAINAHCEPQLRELVEKLKLPVASSLMGLGAFPATHSQALGMLGMHGTYEANMTMHHSDVIFAVGVRFDDRTTNNLAKYWSRTRRYCILISIRLQSRKTVPADVPIVGDARLVLEQMLELLEQEEAQQPLDDICDWWQTDRAAGVPVIVCATTTRAIKSNRRR
;
A
#
# COMPACT_ATOMS: atom_id res chain seq x y z
N MET A 1 4.43 9.56 34.69
CA MET A 1 4.71 9.30 33.25
C MET A 1 5.55 8.03 33.16
N ARG A 2 5.08 6.97 32.50
CA ARG A 2 5.91 5.79 32.22
C ARG A 2 6.81 6.13 31.03
N SER A 3 8.13 6.14 31.24
CA SER A 3 9.12 6.25 30.16
C SER A 3 8.97 5.02 29.26
N TYR A 4 8.35 5.20 28.09
CA TYR A 4 8.23 4.17 27.07
C TYR A 4 9.42 4.32 26.12
N ASN A 5 10.18 3.24 25.94
CA ASN A 5 11.28 3.17 24.99
C ASN A 5 10.77 2.43 23.75
N PRO A 6 10.23 3.12 22.73
CA PRO A 6 9.69 2.46 21.55
C PRO A 6 10.78 1.65 20.86
N THR A 7 10.47 0.42 20.46
CA THR A 7 11.29 -0.31 19.49
C THR A 7 11.30 0.48 18.18
N THR A 8 12.48 1.00 17.84
CA THR A 8 12.69 1.85 16.67
C THR A 8 12.90 1.04 15.39
N SER A 9 13.65 -0.07 15.47
CA SER A 9 13.89 -0.96 14.33
C SER A 9 12.84 -2.06 14.23
N GLY A 10 12.29 -2.26 13.03
CA GLY A 10 11.43 -3.40 12.74
C GLY A 10 12.21 -4.72 12.68
N HIS A 11 11.49 -5.84 12.82
CA HIS A 11 12.09 -7.16 12.72
C HIS A 11 12.41 -7.52 11.26
N LYS A 12 13.70 -7.66 10.91
CA LYS A 12 14.17 -7.90 9.54
C LYS A 12 13.43 -9.02 8.81
N GLY A 13 13.15 -10.15 9.48
CA GLY A 13 12.42 -11.27 8.88
C GLY A 13 10.96 -10.95 8.53
N GLN A 14 10.30 -10.05 9.28
CA GLN A 14 8.94 -9.62 8.97
C GLN A 14 8.93 -8.61 7.83
N ILE A 15 9.93 -7.71 7.80
CA ILE A 15 10.12 -6.74 6.72
C ILE A 15 10.37 -7.45 5.40
N LYS A 16 11.27 -8.44 5.38
CA LYS A 16 11.52 -9.27 4.19
C LYS A 16 10.26 -9.99 3.72
N ARG A 17 9.50 -10.60 4.64
CA ARG A 17 8.24 -11.27 4.30
C ARG A 17 7.19 -10.30 3.76
N ALA A 18 7.10 -9.09 4.31
CA ALA A 18 6.22 -8.05 3.81
C ALA A 18 6.58 -7.63 2.38
N LEU A 19 7.88 -7.40 2.11
CA LEU A 19 8.36 -7.05 0.78
C LEU A 19 8.04 -8.16 -0.23
N GLN A 20 8.33 -9.42 0.10
CA GLN A 20 7.99 -10.58 -0.75
C GLN A 20 6.49 -10.70 -1.01
N THR A 21 5.67 -10.42 0.00
CA THR A 21 4.19 -10.45 -0.15
C THR A 21 3.71 -9.32 -1.04
N LEU A 22 4.32 -8.14 -0.97
CA LEU A 22 4.00 -7.02 -1.87
C LEU A 22 4.44 -7.30 -3.30
N VAL A 23 5.65 -7.84 -3.49
CA VAL A 23 6.18 -8.16 -4.81
C VAL A 23 5.37 -9.25 -5.51
N ALA A 24 4.89 -10.25 -4.77
CA ALA A 24 4.06 -11.33 -5.29
C ALA A 24 2.57 -10.97 -5.46
N ALA A 25 2.15 -9.78 -5.00
CA ALA A 25 0.76 -9.33 -5.10
C ALA A 25 0.40 -8.91 -6.53
N SER A 26 -0.79 -9.25 -6.97
CA SER A 26 -1.32 -8.79 -8.27
C SER A 26 -2.06 -7.45 -8.15
N LYS A 27 -2.69 -7.18 -7.00
CA LYS A 27 -3.48 -5.94 -6.75
C LYS A 27 -3.13 -5.28 -5.41
N PRO A 28 -1.84 -4.94 -5.18
CA PRO A 28 -1.42 -4.30 -3.94
C PRO A 28 -1.96 -2.87 -3.82
N VAL A 29 -2.37 -2.47 -2.62
CA VAL A 29 -2.77 -1.09 -2.28
C VAL A 29 -2.07 -0.62 -1.02
N VAL A 30 -1.58 0.61 -1.04
CA VAL A 30 -1.05 1.28 0.14
C VAL A 30 -2.17 2.03 0.85
N TYR A 31 -2.34 1.75 2.14
CA TYR A 31 -3.29 2.46 3.00
C TYR A 31 -2.54 3.24 4.08
N VAL A 32 -2.70 4.56 4.09
CA VAL A 32 -1.89 5.47 4.92
C VAL A 32 -2.70 6.09 6.04
N GLY A 33 -2.17 6.01 7.27
CA GLY A 33 -2.77 6.53 8.48
C GLY A 33 -2.02 7.72 9.09
N GLY A 34 -2.59 8.31 10.14
CA GLY A 34 -1.94 9.40 10.88
C GLY A 34 -0.64 8.98 11.60
N GLY A 35 -0.40 7.69 11.79
CA GLY A 35 0.90 7.21 12.26
C GLY A 35 2.05 7.43 11.27
N ALA A 36 1.75 7.52 9.97
CA ALA A 36 2.75 7.85 8.95
C ALA A 36 3.18 9.33 9.04
N ILE A 37 2.20 10.23 9.23
CA ILE A 37 2.44 11.65 9.50
C ILE A 37 3.29 11.83 10.76
N ASN A 38 2.91 11.16 11.85
CA ASN A 38 3.63 11.27 13.13
C ASN A 38 5.06 10.73 13.06
N ALA A 39 5.35 9.82 12.13
CA ALA A 39 6.68 9.26 11.92
C ALA A 39 7.54 10.08 10.95
N HIS A 40 6.97 11.11 10.30
CA HIS A 40 7.62 11.88 9.25
C HIS A 40 8.24 10.99 8.15
N CYS A 41 7.45 10.01 7.70
CA CYS A 41 7.88 9.02 6.71
C CYS A 41 7.40 9.33 5.28
N GLU A 42 6.98 10.56 5.01
CA GLU A 42 6.51 11.02 3.70
C GLU A 42 7.53 10.78 2.57
N PRO A 43 8.84 11.09 2.72
CA PRO A 43 9.78 10.90 1.62
C PRO A 43 10.03 9.42 1.32
N GLN A 44 10.16 8.57 2.33
CA GLN A 44 10.39 7.13 2.16
C GLN A 44 9.15 6.43 1.61
N LEU A 45 7.96 6.84 2.08
CA LEU A 45 6.69 6.33 1.56
C LEU A 45 6.55 6.66 0.07
N ARG A 46 6.86 7.91 -0.31
CA ARG A 46 6.82 8.34 -1.71
C ARG A 46 7.77 7.53 -2.58
N GLU A 47 9.02 7.37 -2.14
CA GLU A 47 10.02 6.61 -2.90
C GLU A 47 9.60 5.14 -3.11
N LEU A 48 9.09 4.49 -2.06
CA LEU A 48 8.63 3.10 -2.14
C LEU A 48 7.45 2.96 -3.12
N VAL A 49 6.49 3.88 -3.03
CA VAL A 49 5.30 3.93 -3.88
C VAL A 49 5.67 4.17 -5.35
N GLU A 50 6.63 5.05 -5.62
CA GLU A 50 7.10 5.35 -6.97
C GLU A 50 7.87 4.15 -7.56
N LYS A 51 8.76 3.52 -6.78
CA LYS A 51 9.54 2.33 -7.19
C LYS A 51 8.64 1.14 -7.53
N LEU A 52 7.64 0.88 -6.70
CA LEU A 52 6.71 -0.26 -6.85
C LEU A 52 5.44 0.09 -7.64
N LYS A 53 5.30 1.35 -8.11
CA LYS A 53 4.10 1.86 -8.80
C LYS A 53 2.77 1.54 -8.10
N LEU A 54 2.73 1.63 -6.78
CA LEU A 54 1.56 1.25 -5.97
C LEU A 54 0.51 2.36 -5.87
N PRO A 55 -0.79 2.05 -5.81
CA PRO A 55 -1.80 3.06 -5.56
C PRO A 55 -1.88 3.37 -4.06
N VAL A 56 -2.14 4.64 -3.74
CA VAL A 56 -2.17 5.13 -2.36
C VAL A 56 -3.56 5.64 -2.01
N ALA A 57 -4.18 4.99 -1.03
CA ALA A 57 -5.37 5.46 -0.35
C ALA A 57 -4.99 6.03 1.03
N SER A 58 -5.54 7.19 1.37
CA SER A 58 -5.26 7.85 2.64
C SER A 58 -6.48 7.81 3.56
N SER A 59 -6.28 7.57 4.84
CA SER A 59 -7.31 7.88 5.84
C SER A 59 -7.42 9.40 6.04
N LEU A 60 -8.50 9.86 6.68
CA LEU A 60 -8.64 11.26 7.09
C LEU A 60 -7.42 11.77 7.87
N MET A 61 -6.87 10.93 8.76
CA MET A 61 -5.70 11.27 9.59
C MET A 61 -4.36 11.14 8.84
N GLY A 62 -4.35 10.44 7.70
CA GLY A 62 -3.18 10.29 6.84
C GLY A 62 -3.12 11.32 5.71
N LEU A 63 -4.08 12.24 5.62
CA LEU A 63 -4.03 13.32 4.65
C LEU A 63 -2.77 14.18 4.89
N GLY A 64 -1.97 14.37 3.85
CA GLY A 64 -0.67 15.01 3.93
C GLY A 64 0.53 14.05 3.89
N ALA A 65 0.31 12.75 4.12
CA ALA A 65 1.42 11.77 4.11
C ALA A 65 1.87 11.43 2.69
N PHE A 66 1.00 11.64 1.71
CA PHE A 66 1.27 11.48 0.29
C PHE A 66 0.62 12.63 -0.49
N PRO A 67 1.31 13.21 -1.49
CA PRO A 67 0.78 14.34 -2.25
C PRO A 67 -0.49 13.96 -3.02
N ALA A 68 -1.59 14.67 -2.74
CA ALA A 68 -2.89 14.40 -3.37
C ALA A 68 -2.92 14.67 -4.88
N THR A 69 -1.99 15.48 -5.40
CA THR A 69 -1.84 15.78 -6.83
C THR A 69 -1.10 14.68 -7.59
N HIS A 70 -0.54 13.68 -6.89
CA HIS A 70 0.23 12.64 -7.51
C HIS A 70 -0.66 11.68 -8.30
N SER A 71 -0.16 11.19 -9.43
CA SER A 71 -0.89 10.26 -10.31
C SER A 71 -1.22 8.93 -9.64
N GLN A 72 -0.63 8.61 -8.49
CA GLN A 72 -0.84 7.38 -7.72
C GLN A 72 -1.74 7.58 -6.50
N ALA A 73 -2.14 8.82 -6.21
CA ALA A 73 -3.06 9.12 -5.11
C ALA A 73 -4.50 8.83 -5.53
N LEU A 74 -5.18 7.97 -4.78
CA LEU A 74 -6.61 7.66 -4.98
C LEU A 74 -7.52 8.61 -4.18
N GLY A 75 -6.96 9.32 -3.20
CA GLY A 75 -7.68 10.21 -2.30
C GLY A 75 -8.03 9.55 -0.97
N MET A 76 -9.06 10.07 -0.32
CA MET A 76 -9.46 9.64 1.01
C MET A 76 -10.29 8.36 0.95
N LEU A 77 -10.01 7.37 1.81
CA LEU A 77 -10.86 6.21 2.03
C LEU A 77 -11.84 6.47 3.18
N GLY A 78 -13.07 5.99 3.04
CA GLY A 78 -14.08 5.94 4.09
C GLY A 78 -15.48 6.30 3.58
N MET A 79 -16.42 6.52 4.51
CA MET A 79 -17.82 6.85 4.21
C MET A 79 -18.01 8.12 3.37
N HIS A 80 -17.08 9.07 3.49
CA HIS A 80 -17.02 10.30 2.67
C HIS A 80 -15.76 10.34 1.81
N GLY A 81 -15.17 9.16 1.57
CA GLY A 81 -14.00 9.01 0.73
C GLY A 81 -14.34 9.05 -0.76
N THR A 82 -13.30 9.01 -1.59
CA THR A 82 -13.43 8.86 -3.04
C THR A 82 -13.93 7.47 -3.38
N TYR A 83 -14.74 7.37 -4.43
CA TYR A 83 -15.26 6.09 -4.90
C TYR A 83 -14.12 5.17 -5.34
N GLU A 84 -13.13 5.76 -6.01
CA GLU A 84 -11.91 5.12 -6.50
C GLU A 84 -11.12 4.48 -5.35
N ALA A 85 -10.89 5.21 -4.25
CA ALA A 85 -10.18 4.67 -3.08
C ALA A 85 -10.94 3.49 -2.44
N ASN A 86 -12.26 3.63 -2.31
CA ASN A 86 -13.11 2.59 -1.71
C ASN A 86 -13.16 1.32 -2.58
N MET A 87 -13.33 1.45 -3.90
CA MET A 87 -13.39 0.31 -4.83
C MET A 87 -12.04 -0.39 -4.97
N THR A 88 -10.96 0.38 -5.08
CA THR A 88 -9.59 -0.14 -5.14
C THR A 88 -9.29 -0.97 -3.89
N MET A 89 -9.62 -0.46 -2.71
CA MET A 89 -9.41 -1.20 -1.45
C MET A 89 -10.30 -2.45 -1.36
N HIS A 90 -11.52 -2.40 -1.87
CA HIS A 90 -12.40 -3.57 -1.92
C HIS A 90 -11.86 -4.68 -2.85
N HIS A 91 -11.24 -4.33 -3.98
CA HIS A 91 -10.70 -5.28 -4.96
C HIS A 91 -9.24 -5.69 -4.74
N SER A 92 -8.55 -5.05 -3.80
CA SER A 92 -7.16 -5.36 -3.48
C SER A 92 -6.99 -6.76 -2.90
N ASP A 93 -5.85 -7.38 -3.22
CA ASP A 93 -5.43 -8.67 -2.66
C ASP A 93 -4.47 -8.47 -1.48
N VAL A 94 -3.67 -7.39 -1.49
CA VAL A 94 -2.75 -7.04 -0.43
C VAL A 94 -2.96 -5.58 -0.02
N ILE A 95 -3.24 -5.37 1.27
CA ILE A 95 -3.20 -4.03 1.86
C ILE A 95 -1.88 -3.85 2.60
N PHE A 96 -1.13 -2.85 2.18
CA PHE A 96 0.03 -2.32 2.89
C PHE A 96 -0.40 -1.13 3.76
N ALA A 97 -0.72 -1.39 5.01
CA ALA A 97 -1.19 -0.40 5.97
C ALA A 97 0.02 0.25 6.70
N VAL A 98 0.24 1.54 6.47
CA VAL A 98 1.34 2.30 7.07
C VAL A 98 0.80 3.28 8.11
N GLY A 99 1.11 3.04 9.38
CA GLY A 99 0.72 3.96 10.47
C GLY A 99 -0.80 4.08 10.64
N VAL A 100 -1.54 3.09 10.17
CA VAL A 100 -3.00 3.05 10.25
C VAL A 100 -3.42 2.51 11.60
N ARG A 101 -4.41 3.18 12.20
CA ARG A 101 -5.27 2.53 13.18
C ARG A 101 -6.51 2.12 12.43
N PHE A 102 -6.73 0.82 12.25
CA PHE A 102 -8.05 0.36 11.85
C PHE A 102 -8.98 0.72 13.00
N ASP A 103 -9.69 1.84 12.86
CA ASP A 103 -10.69 2.34 13.79
C ASP A 103 -12.05 2.16 13.13
N ASP A 104 -13.05 1.78 13.93
CA ASP A 104 -14.39 1.47 13.45
C ASP A 104 -15.04 2.67 12.72
N ARG A 105 -14.65 3.91 13.05
CA ARG A 105 -15.20 5.13 12.42
C ARG A 105 -14.78 5.36 10.98
N THR A 106 -13.61 4.87 10.56
CA THR A 106 -13.15 5.00 9.17
C THR A 106 -13.77 3.97 8.23
N THR A 107 -14.24 2.85 8.77
CA THR A 107 -14.61 1.65 7.99
C THR A 107 -16.01 1.12 8.28
N ASN A 108 -16.79 1.80 9.13
CA ASN A 108 -18.19 1.54 9.50
C ASN A 108 -18.70 0.14 9.13
N ASN A 109 -18.12 -0.89 9.77
CA ASN A 109 -18.19 -2.32 9.43
C ASN A 109 -17.11 -2.81 8.42
N LEU A 110 -15.88 -3.00 8.93
CA LEU A 110 -14.74 -3.62 8.21
C LEU A 110 -15.09 -4.90 7.45
N ALA A 111 -16.04 -5.69 7.98
CA ALA A 111 -16.49 -6.92 7.33
C ALA A 111 -17.19 -6.68 5.97
N LYS A 112 -17.73 -5.47 5.73
CA LYS A 112 -18.33 -5.08 4.44
C LYS A 112 -17.30 -4.63 3.41
N TYR A 113 -16.24 -3.97 3.85
CA TYR A 113 -15.18 -3.46 2.97
C TYR A 113 -14.08 -4.50 2.70
N TRP A 114 -13.88 -5.42 3.65
CA TRP A 114 -12.80 -6.39 3.64
C TRP A 114 -13.29 -7.84 3.84
N SER A 115 -13.49 -8.58 2.74
CA SER A 115 -13.73 -10.02 2.77
C SER A 115 -12.39 -10.76 2.88
N ARG A 116 -12.17 -11.42 4.02
CA ARG A 116 -10.88 -11.99 4.45
C ARG A 116 -10.46 -13.25 3.69
N THR A 117 -11.30 -13.81 2.83
CA THR A 117 -11.08 -15.15 2.26
C THR A 117 -9.91 -15.25 1.27
N ARG A 118 -9.36 -14.12 0.77
CA ARG A 118 -8.24 -14.13 -0.21
C ARG A 118 -7.27 -12.94 -0.10
N ARG A 119 -7.17 -12.28 1.05
CA ARG A 119 -6.46 -10.99 1.13
C ARG A 119 -5.48 -10.90 2.28
N TYR A 120 -4.26 -10.43 2.01
CA TYR A 120 -3.18 -10.25 3.00
C TYR A 120 -3.13 -8.81 3.51
N CYS A 121 -2.92 -8.65 4.81
CA CYS A 121 -2.69 -7.34 5.42
C CYS A 121 -1.30 -7.27 6.06
N ILE A 122 -0.50 -6.34 5.56
CA ILE A 122 0.77 -5.94 6.16
C ILE A 122 0.50 -4.66 6.94
N LEU A 123 0.85 -4.65 8.22
CA LEU A 123 0.60 -3.49 9.08
C LEU A 123 1.89 -3.03 9.73
N ILE A 124 2.27 -1.79 9.47
CA ILE A 124 3.37 -1.10 10.16
C ILE A 124 2.78 -0.22 11.26
N SER A 125 3.15 -0.51 12.50
CA SER A 125 2.73 0.30 13.64
C SER A 125 3.75 0.27 14.77
N ILE A 126 3.88 1.38 15.50
CA ILE A 126 4.68 1.47 16.73
C ILE A 126 4.16 0.58 17.86
N ARG A 127 2.93 0.07 17.75
CA ARG A 127 2.32 -0.85 18.71
C ARG A 127 1.50 -1.92 17.99
N LEU A 128 1.56 -3.14 18.51
CA LEU A 128 0.60 -4.18 18.14
C LEU A 128 -0.82 -3.68 18.43
N GLN A 129 -1.66 -3.66 17.39
CA GLN A 129 -3.08 -3.41 17.61
C GLN A 129 -3.70 -4.60 18.33
N SER A 130 -4.62 -4.31 19.26
CA SER A 130 -5.44 -5.35 19.90
C SER A 130 -6.16 -6.15 18.81
N ARG A 131 -6.17 -7.48 18.94
CA ARG A 131 -6.74 -8.46 17.98
C ARG A 131 -8.22 -8.23 17.59
N LYS A 132 -8.89 -7.22 18.13
CA LYS A 132 -10.32 -6.96 18.00
C LYS A 132 -10.72 -6.23 16.71
N THR A 133 -9.80 -5.52 16.03
CA THR A 133 -10.20 -4.68 14.87
C THR A 133 -9.91 -5.32 13.52
N VAL A 134 -8.65 -5.57 13.17
CA VAL A 134 -8.25 -6.31 11.97
C VAL A 134 -7.01 -7.16 12.29
N PRO A 135 -7.04 -8.49 12.09
CA PRO A 135 -5.84 -9.29 12.19
C PRO A 135 -4.92 -9.00 11.00
N ALA A 136 -3.68 -8.58 11.27
CA ALA A 136 -2.63 -8.45 10.26
C ALA A 136 -1.93 -9.80 10.07
N ASP A 137 -1.69 -10.19 8.81
CA ASP A 137 -0.95 -11.40 8.45
C ASP A 137 0.55 -11.22 8.68
N VAL A 138 1.05 -10.01 8.40
CA VAL A 138 2.44 -9.61 8.66
C VAL A 138 2.44 -8.32 9.49
N PRO A 139 2.33 -8.44 10.84
CA PRO A 139 2.44 -7.29 11.73
C PRO A 139 3.91 -6.89 11.91
N ILE A 140 4.29 -5.70 11.45
CA ILE A 140 5.61 -5.12 11.68
C ILE A 140 5.49 -4.09 12.81
N VAL A 141 6.19 -4.35 13.91
CA VAL A 141 6.27 -3.42 15.04
C VAL A 141 7.53 -2.59 14.92
N GLY A 142 7.37 -1.28 14.73
CA GLY A 142 8.50 -0.36 14.56
C GLY A 142 8.05 1.04 14.17
N ASP A 143 9.01 1.96 14.13
CA ASP A 143 8.81 3.29 13.55
C ASP A 143 8.58 3.16 12.05
N ALA A 144 7.53 3.79 11.51
CA ALA A 144 7.18 3.67 10.11
C ALA A 144 8.30 4.19 9.19
N ARG A 145 9.02 5.24 9.60
CA ARG A 145 10.13 5.79 8.84
C ARG A 145 11.26 4.78 8.71
N LEU A 146 11.72 4.24 9.83
CA LEU A 146 12.83 3.27 9.85
C LEU A 146 12.48 1.96 9.15
N VAL A 147 11.23 1.49 9.30
CA VAL A 147 10.77 0.29 8.61
C VAL A 147 10.75 0.51 7.09
N LEU A 148 10.28 1.66 6.62
CA LEU A 148 10.27 1.98 5.19
C LEU A 148 11.70 2.15 4.64
N GLU A 149 12.63 2.75 5.38
CA GLU A 149 14.06 2.81 5.02
C GLU A 149 14.62 1.39 4.85
N GLN A 150 14.36 0.50 5.81
CA GLN A 150 14.79 -0.91 5.72
C GLN A 150 14.15 -1.66 4.55
N MET A 151 12.90 -1.33 4.17
CA MET A 151 12.25 -1.90 2.99
C MET A 151 12.91 -1.43 1.69
N LEU A 152 13.27 -0.14 1.61
CA LEU A 152 13.95 0.45 0.45
C LEU A 152 15.35 -0.14 0.26
N GLU A 153 16.13 -0.28 1.34
CA GLU A 153 17.45 -0.92 1.31
C GLU A 153 17.36 -2.36 0.79
N LEU A 154 16.38 -3.14 1.27
CA LEU A 154 16.16 -4.52 0.81
C LEU A 154 15.73 -4.57 -0.66
N LEU A 155 14.91 -3.62 -1.10
CA LEU A 155 14.45 -3.55 -2.48
C LEU A 155 15.60 -3.24 -3.45
N GLU A 156 16.53 -2.37 -3.06
CA GLU A 156 17.74 -2.09 -3.82
C GLU A 156 18.69 -3.29 -3.89
N GLN A 157 18.75 -4.08 -2.81
CA GLN A 157 19.57 -5.29 -2.76
C GLN A 157 18.98 -6.45 -3.56
N GLU A 158 17.66 -6.56 -3.67
CA GLU A 158 16.99 -7.70 -4.30
C GLU A 158 16.69 -7.52 -5.80
N GLU A 159 16.96 -6.36 -6.43
CA GLU A 159 16.66 -6.07 -7.85
C GLU A 159 15.26 -6.57 -8.26
N ALA A 160 14.30 -6.49 -7.33
CA ALA A 160 13.01 -7.15 -7.47
C ALA A 160 12.11 -6.35 -8.43
N GLN A 161 12.27 -6.59 -9.72
CA GLN A 161 11.33 -6.15 -10.75
C GLN A 161 10.01 -6.91 -10.54
N GLN A 162 9.01 -6.25 -9.93
CA GLN A 162 7.64 -6.72 -10.03
C GLN A 162 7.24 -6.86 -11.52
N PRO A 163 6.37 -7.81 -11.89
CA PRO A 163 5.71 -7.77 -13.17
C PRO A 163 4.78 -6.53 -13.19
N LEU A 164 5.33 -5.41 -13.66
CA LEU A 164 4.66 -4.10 -13.73
C LEU A 164 3.41 -4.12 -14.62
N ASP A 165 3.31 -5.13 -15.51
CA ASP A 165 2.24 -5.27 -16.48
C ASP A 165 0.87 -5.52 -15.81
N ASP A 166 0.81 -6.38 -14.77
CA ASP A 166 -0.44 -6.75 -14.11
C ASP A 166 -1.06 -5.58 -13.33
N ILE A 167 -0.22 -4.72 -12.76
CA ILE A 167 -0.66 -3.54 -12.01
C ILE A 167 -1.23 -2.50 -12.98
N CYS A 168 -0.58 -2.28 -14.14
CA CYS A 168 -1.06 -1.32 -15.14
C CYS A 168 -2.45 -1.66 -15.69
N ASP A 169 -2.74 -2.93 -15.99
CA ASP A 169 -4.05 -3.36 -16.52
C ASP A 169 -5.18 -3.19 -15.49
N TRP A 170 -4.89 -3.43 -14.23
CA TRP A 170 -5.85 -3.20 -13.15
C TRP A 170 -6.16 -1.71 -12.96
N TRP A 171 -5.15 -0.84 -13.04
CA TRP A 171 -5.37 0.62 -12.94
C TRP A 171 -6.20 1.18 -14.09
N GLN A 172 -6.06 0.64 -15.29
CA GLN A 172 -6.89 1.02 -16.44
C GLN A 172 -8.36 0.65 -16.22
N THR A 173 -8.61 -0.48 -15.54
CA THR A 173 -9.97 -0.96 -15.28
C THR A 173 -10.70 -0.08 -14.25
N ASP A 174 -10.03 0.34 -13.17
CA ASP A 174 -10.64 1.19 -12.14
C ASP A 174 -10.67 2.69 -12.53
N ARG A 175 -9.84 3.16 -13.49
CA ARG A 175 -9.76 4.58 -13.91
C ARG A 175 -10.53 4.97 -15.18
N ALA A 176 -11.32 4.07 -15.76
CA ALA A 176 -12.13 4.36 -16.96
C ALA A 176 -13.17 5.50 -16.80
N ALA A 177 -13.21 6.20 -15.65
CA ALA A 177 -14.04 7.36 -15.36
C ALA A 177 -13.34 8.75 -15.47
N GLY A 178 -12.17 8.87 -16.14
CA GLY A 178 -11.82 10.13 -16.85
C GLY A 178 -10.65 11.01 -16.37
N VAL A 179 -9.43 10.49 -16.16
CA VAL A 179 -8.19 11.30 -15.99
C VAL A 179 -7.01 10.66 -16.77
N PRO A 180 -6.15 11.41 -17.47
CA PRO A 180 -5.15 10.85 -18.39
C PRO A 180 -4.05 10.02 -17.70
N VAL A 181 -3.75 8.89 -18.32
CA VAL A 181 -2.73 7.90 -17.95
C VAL A 181 -1.34 8.42 -18.34
N ILE A 182 -0.38 8.43 -17.41
CA ILE A 182 1.04 8.52 -17.74
C ILE A 182 1.79 7.43 -16.94
N VAL A 183 2.72 6.78 -17.65
CA VAL A 183 3.70 5.75 -17.25
C VAL A 183 3.28 4.27 -17.36
N CYS A 184 2.91 3.84 -18.57
CA CYS A 184 3.49 2.60 -19.12
C CYS A 184 4.36 2.99 -20.32
N ALA A 185 5.62 3.33 -20.05
CA ALA A 185 6.62 3.48 -21.09
C ALA A 185 7.49 2.22 -21.09
N THR A 186 7.49 1.56 -22.26
CA THR A 186 8.44 0.56 -22.76
C THR A 186 8.45 -0.82 -22.09
N THR A 187 7.68 -1.75 -22.66
CA THR A 187 8.28 -2.91 -23.34
C THR A 187 7.44 -3.26 -24.56
N THR A 188 7.99 -2.95 -25.74
CA THR A 188 7.48 -3.36 -27.05
C THR A 188 7.42 -4.89 -27.13
N ARG A 189 6.28 -5.50 -26.80
CA ARG A 189 6.00 -6.85 -27.30
C ARG A 189 5.50 -6.71 -28.73
N ALA A 190 6.46 -6.73 -29.65
CA ALA A 190 6.20 -6.89 -31.07
C ALA A 190 5.30 -8.13 -31.27
N ILE A 191 4.02 -7.90 -31.50
CA ILE A 191 3.12 -8.90 -32.08
C ILE A 191 3.60 -9.07 -33.52
N LYS A 192 4.57 -9.97 -33.72
CA LYS A 192 4.90 -10.47 -35.05
C LYS A 192 3.62 -11.08 -35.60
N SER A 193 3.15 -10.45 -36.67
CA SER A 193 2.20 -10.99 -37.61
C SER A 193 2.54 -12.44 -37.94
N ASN A 194 1.58 -13.33 -37.75
CA ASN A 194 1.58 -14.60 -38.47
C ASN A 194 0.25 -14.78 -39.17
N ARG A 195 0.11 -14.06 -40.29
CA ARG A 195 -0.66 -14.55 -41.44
C ARG A 195 0.12 -15.72 -42.03
N ARG A 196 -0.54 -16.89 -42.10
CA ARG A 196 -0.36 -18.03 -43.03
C ARG A 196 -0.98 -19.24 -42.29
N ARG A 197 -1.87 -20.03 -42.85
CA ARG A 197 -2.43 -20.18 -44.20
C ARG A 197 -3.70 -21.00 -44.05
#